data_AF-A0A0C3QL09-F1
#
_entry.id   AF-A0A0C3QL09-F1
#
_cell.length_a   1.000
_cell.length_b   1.000
_cell.length_c   1.000
_cell.angle_alpha   90.00
_cell.angle_beta   90.00
_cell.angle_gamma   90.00
#
_symmetry.space_group_name_H-M   'P 1'
#
loop_
_entity.id
_entity.type
_entity.pdbx_description
1 polymer ?
#
loop_
_entity_poly.entity_id
_entity_poly.type
_entity_poly.pdbx_seq_one_letter_code
_entity_poly.pdbx_strand_id
1 'polypeptide(L)'
;MMSYATTAPAAASNSTEPRWQMLLHNLQMQGKVYYMESAVADGPRHDETWTAYVFLLDAPEGVGKVIGQFCGRAKSRQAAREQASGQALAALGQY
;
A
#
# COMPACT_ATOMS: atom_id res chain seq x y z
N MET A 1 -40.51 0.21 18.04
CA MET A 1 -39.12 -0.15 18.36
C MET A 1 -38.40 -0.47 17.05
N MET A 2 -37.57 0.44 16.55
CA MET A 2 -36.74 0.18 15.36
C MET A 2 -35.60 -0.78 15.73
N SER A 3 -35.56 -1.95 15.11
CA SER A 3 -34.42 -2.87 15.17
C SER A 3 -33.26 -2.32 14.35
N TYR A 4 -32.13 -2.07 15.00
CA TYR A 4 -30.86 -1.74 14.35
C TYR A 4 -30.31 -2.99 13.67
N ALA A 5 -30.06 -2.89 12.37
CA ALA A 5 -29.36 -3.90 11.61
C ALA A 5 -27.94 -4.04 12.17
N THR A 6 -27.66 -5.18 12.80
CA THR A 6 -26.31 -5.61 13.12
C THR A 6 -25.55 -5.76 11.81
N THR A 7 -24.72 -4.78 11.47
CA THR A 7 -23.69 -4.92 10.44
C THR A 7 -22.75 -6.04 10.88
N ALA A 8 -22.84 -7.18 10.20
CA ALA A 8 -21.88 -8.27 10.34
C ALA A 8 -20.45 -7.73 10.15
N PRO A 9 -19.46 -8.19 10.93
CA PRO A 9 -18.08 -7.79 10.72
C PRO A 9 -17.67 -8.16 9.29
N ALA A 10 -17.17 -7.17 8.55
CA ALA A 10 -16.65 -7.36 7.21
C ALA A 10 -15.67 -8.53 7.24
N ALA A 11 -15.90 -9.52 6.37
CA ALA A 11 -15.09 -10.70 6.25
C ALA A 11 -13.61 -10.32 6.26
N ALA A 12 -12.89 -10.80 7.28
CA ALA A 12 -11.44 -10.78 7.27
C ALA A 12 -11.02 -11.55 6.01
N SER A 13 -10.62 -10.81 4.98
CA SER A 13 -10.02 -11.38 3.78
C SER A 13 -8.83 -12.22 4.25
N ASN A 14 -9.00 -13.55 4.17
CA ASN A 14 -7.95 -14.56 4.32
C ASN A 14 -6.95 -14.43 3.16
N SER A 15 -6.24 -13.30 3.14
CA SER A 15 -5.02 -13.17 2.35
C SER A 15 -3.93 -13.83 3.18
N THR A 16 -3.53 -15.05 2.80
CA THR A 16 -2.29 -15.69 3.27
C THR A 16 -1.04 -14.90 2.82
N GLU A 17 -1.23 -13.86 2.01
CA GLU A 17 -0.20 -12.94 1.59
C GLU A 17 0.09 -11.91 2.70
N PRO A 18 1.37 -11.70 3.04
CA PRO A 18 1.76 -10.66 3.97
C PRO A 18 1.29 -9.28 3.49
N ARG A 19 0.62 -8.55 4.40
CA ARG A 19 0.12 -7.19 4.16
C ARG A 19 1.24 -6.17 4.34
N TRP A 20 2.15 -6.13 3.37
CA TRP A 20 3.26 -5.18 3.30
C TRP A 20 2.77 -3.74 3.39
N GLN A 21 1.67 -3.42 2.73
CA GLN A 21 1.13 -2.07 2.77
C GLN A 21 0.74 -1.65 4.21
N MET A 22 0.15 -2.56 4.98
CA MET A 22 -0.22 -2.30 6.37
C MET A 22 1.01 -2.14 7.27
N LEU A 23 2.05 -2.95 7.06
CA LEU A 23 3.30 -2.83 7.79
C LEU A 23 4.00 -1.49 7.52
N LEU A 24 4.07 -1.08 6.25
CA LEU A 24 4.62 0.22 5.85
C LEU A 24 3.84 1.38 6.47
N HIS A 25 2.50 1.30 6.47
CA HIS A 25 1.63 2.26 7.14
C HIS A 25 1.90 2.35 8.64
N ASN A 26 2.03 1.22 9.33
CA ASN A 26 2.33 1.19 10.76
C ASN A 26 3.67 1.83 11.10
N LEU A 27 4.70 1.65 10.26
CA LEU A 27 6.00 2.31 10.44
C LEU A 27 5.89 3.84 10.29
N GLN A 28 5.06 4.31 9.37
CA GLN A 28 4.80 5.74 9.22
C GLN A 28 4.04 6.33 10.42
N MET A 29 3.03 5.63 10.95
CA MET A 29 2.32 6.08 12.15
C MET A 29 3.23 6.13 13.39
N GLN A 30 4.30 5.33 13.41
CA GLN A 30 5.33 5.37 14.46
C GLN A 30 6.42 6.44 14.21
N GLY A 31 6.36 7.17 13.10
CA GLY A 31 7.39 8.15 12.71
C GLY A 31 8.75 7.53 12.33
N LYS A 32 8.78 6.22 12.04
CA LYS A 32 10.02 5.51 11.68
C LYS A 32 10.38 5.64 10.20
N VAL A 33 9.36 5.85 9.36
CA VAL A 33 9.47 5.96 7.90
C VAL A 33 8.50 7.05 7.45
N TYR A 34 8.86 7.79 6.43
CA TYR A 34 7.93 8.66 5.72
C TYR A 34 7.81 8.13 4.30
N TYR A 35 6.60 7.92 3.81
CA TYR A 35 6.39 7.50 2.44
C TYR A 35 5.16 8.15 1.81
N MET A 36 5.20 8.25 0.48
CA MET A 36 4.04 8.59 -0.34
C MET A 36 3.69 7.40 -1.23
N GLU A 37 2.40 7.26 -1.54
CA GLU A 37 1.90 6.21 -2.42
C GLU A 37 1.06 6.81 -3.56
N SER A 38 1.27 6.31 -4.77
CA SER A 38 0.40 6.58 -5.92
C SER A 38 0.04 5.27 -6.61
N ALA A 39 -1.17 5.17 -7.16
CA ALA A 39 -1.59 4.01 -7.94
C ALA A 39 -2.40 4.48 -9.13
N VAL A 40 -2.02 4.00 -10.31
CA VAL A 40 -2.61 4.38 -11.60
C VAL A 40 -3.10 3.11 -12.30
N ALA A 41 -4.27 3.20 -12.91
CA ALA A 41 -4.78 2.18 -13.81
C ALA A 41 -4.27 2.44 -15.23
N ASP A 42 -3.73 1.40 -15.84
CA ASP A 42 -3.19 1.37 -17.19
C ASP A 42 -4.00 0.40 -18.06
N GLY A 43 -4.25 0.80 -19.30
CA GLY A 43 -4.94 -0.04 -20.29
C GLY A 43 -6.47 0.04 -20.25
N PRO A 44 -7.15 -0.68 -21.15
CA PRO A 44 -8.61 -0.67 -21.24
C PRO A 44 -9.24 -1.46 -20.08
N ARG A 45 -10.46 -1.10 -19.65
CA ARG A 45 -11.15 -1.73 -18.50
C ARG A 45 -11.24 -3.25 -18.53
N HIS A 46 -11.28 -3.87 -19.72
CA HIS A 46 -11.37 -5.31 -19.88
C HIS A 46 -10.01 -6.04 -19.76
N ASP A 47 -8.90 -5.30 -19.77
CA ASP A 47 -7.54 -5.81 -19.54
C ASP A 47 -6.74 -4.82 -18.66
N GLU A 48 -7.43 -4.25 -17.66
CA GLU A 48 -6.85 -3.23 -16.80
C GLU A 48 -5.67 -3.80 -16.02
N THR A 49 -4.57 -3.06 -16.02
CA THR A 49 -3.39 -3.35 -15.22
C THR A 49 -3.15 -2.17 -14.30
N TRP A 50 -2.72 -2.44 -13.07
CA TRP A 50 -2.45 -1.41 -12.08
C TRP A 50 -0.96 -1.29 -11.85
N THR A 51 -0.48 -0.05 -11.87
CA THR A 51 0.89 0.30 -11.50
C THR A 51 0.84 1.13 -10.23
N ALA A 52 1.51 0.67 -9.17
CA ALA A 52 1.61 1.37 -7.90
C ALA A 52 3.06 1.79 -7.65
N TYR A 53 3.22 2.99 -7.11
CA TYR A 53 4.49 3.59 -6.73
C TYR A 53 4.50 3.87 -5.23
N VAL A 54 5.59 3.48 -4.58
CA VAL A 54 5.91 3.86 -3.19
C VAL A 54 7.18 4.68 -3.22
N PHE A 55 7.12 5.89 -2.67
CA PHE A 55 8.26 6.79 -2.54
C PHE A 55 8.64 6.88 -1.07
N LEU A 56 9.86 6.49 -0.72
CA LEU A 56 10.41 6.73 0.61
C LEU A 56 10.97 8.15 0.67
N LEU A 57 10.71 8.83 1.78
CA LEU A 57 11.12 10.21 2.04
C LEU A 57 12.09 10.25 3.23
N ASP A 58 13.01 11.21 3.21
CA ASP A 58 13.89 11.50 4.35
C ASP A 58 13.18 12.24 5.50
N ALA A 59 12.07 12.91 5.20
CA ALA A 59 11.28 13.71 6.13
C ALA A 59 9.78 13.63 5.77
N PRO A 60 8.86 14.14 6.60
CA PRO A 60 7.44 14.14 6.34
C PRO A 60 7.05 14.78 4.98
N GLU A 61 5.87 14.39 4.49
CA GLU A 61 5.30 14.90 3.23
C GLU A 61 5.31 16.44 3.17
N GLY A 62 5.70 16.99 2.02
CA GLY A 62 5.74 18.43 1.75
C GLY A 62 7.07 19.13 2.10
N VAL A 63 7.98 18.45 2.79
CA VAL A 63 9.32 18.98 3.13
C VAL A 63 10.45 18.02 2.74
N GLY A 64 10.17 16.71 2.70
CA GLY A 64 11.17 15.68 2.42
C GLY A 64 11.57 15.51 0.95
N LYS A 65 12.82 15.07 0.75
CA LYS A 65 13.36 14.57 -0.51
C LYS A 65 13.04 13.08 -0.66
N VAL A 66 12.72 12.66 -1.88
CA VAL A 66 12.60 11.23 -2.22
C VAL A 66 13.98 10.57 -2.13
N ILE A 67 14.11 9.57 -1.25
CA ILE A 67 15.32 8.77 -1.03
C ILE A 67 15.21 7.36 -1.62
N GLY A 68 14.01 6.93 -2.01
CA GLY A 68 13.78 5.67 -2.69
C GLY A 68 12.47 5.67 -3.44
N GLN A 69 12.41 4.94 -4.56
CA GLN A 69 11.21 4.76 -5.36
C GLN A 69 11.06 3.29 -5.74
N PHE A 70 9.89 2.73 -5.45
CA PHE A 70 9.58 1.31 -5.67
C PHE A 70 8.30 1.18 -6.47
N CYS A 71 8.23 0.16 -7.31
CA CYS A 71 7.16 0.00 -8.29
C CYS A 71 6.63 -1.44 -8.28
N GLY A 72 5.31 -1.56 -8.17
CA GLY A 72 4.60 -2.83 -8.28
C GLY A 72 3.59 -2.78 -9.43
N ARG A 73 3.45 -3.87 -10.18
CA ARG A 73 2.52 -3.95 -11.30
C ARG A 73 1.72 -5.25 -11.23
N ALA A 74 0.40 -5.14 -11.19
CA ALA A 74 -0.49 -6.29 -11.04
C ALA A 74 -1.85 -6.09 -11.71
N LYS A 75 -2.67 -7.15 -11.76
CA LYS A 75 -4.05 -7.09 -12.28
C LYS A 75 -5.07 -6.46 -11.31
N SER A 76 -4.65 -6.14 -10.08
CA SER A 76 -5.48 -5.41 -9.13
C SER A 76 -4.68 -4.31 -8.45
N ARG A 77 -5.38 -3.22 -8.07
CA ARG A 77 -4.79 -2.12 -7.33
C ARG A 77 -4.10 -2.58 -6.04
N GLN A 78 -4.73 -3.48 -5.30
CA GLN A 78 -4.18 -3.97 -4.04
C GLN A 78 -2.90 -4.78 -4.27
N ALA A 79 -2.90 -5.71 -5.23
CA ALA A 79 -1.71 -6.52 -5.50
C ALA A 79 -0.52 -5.65 -5.98
N ALA A 80 -0.78 -4.62 -6.78
CA ALA A 80 0.27 -3.69 -7.21
C ALA A 80 0.87 -2.93 -6.02
N ARG A 81 0.03 -2.50 -5.07
CA ARG A 81 0.47 -1.84 -3.83
C ARG A 81 1.30 -2.75 -2.95
N GLU A 82 0.83 -3.98 -2.72
CA GLU A 82 1.57 -4.94 -1.89
C GLU A 82 2.95 -5.25 -2.49
N GLN A 83 3.08 -5.36 -3.81
CA GLN A 83 4.37 -5.52 -4.46
C GLN A 83 5.29 -4.31 -4.24
N ALA A 84 4.78 -3.08 -4.44
CA ALA A 84 5.56 -1.86 -4.25
C ALA A 84 5.97 -1.67 -2.78
N SER A 85 5.05 -1.90 -1.85
CA SER A 85 5.31 -1.82 -0.40
C SER A 85 6.28 -2.92 0.06
N GLY A 86 6.19 -4.13 -0.48
CA GLY A 86 7.12 -5.22 -0.16
C GLY A 86 8.56 -4.88 -0.58
N GLN A 87 8.74 -4.32 -1.77
CA GLN A 87 10.05 -3.83 -2.22
C GLN A 87 10.59 -2.70 -1.33
N ALA A 88 9.72 -1.76 -0.93
CA ALA A 88 10.11 -0.66 -0.04
C ALA A 88 10.53 -1.17 1.35
N LEU A 89 9.80 -2.14 1.92
CA LEU A 89 10.14 -2.76 3.20
C LEU A 89 11.44 -3.56 3.13
N ALA A 90 11.67 -4.30 2.04
CA ALA A 90 12.93 -5.00 1.83
C ALA A 90 14.12 -4.02 1.76
N ALA A 91 13.96 -2.88 1.10
CA ALA A 91 15.00 -1.85 1.05
C ALA A 91 15.27 -1.20 2.42
N LEU A 92 14.28 -1.19 3.32
CA LEU A 92 14.41 -0.74 4.71
C LEU A 92 15.00 -1.81 5.64
N GLY A 93 15.28 -3.02 5.13
CA GLY A 93 15.75 -4.16 5.94
C GLY A 93 14.68 -4.73 6.88
N GLN A 94 13.40 -4.51 6.57
CA GLN A 94 12.25 -5.00 7.35
C GLN A 94 11.71 -6.34 6.82
N TYR A 95 12.43 -6.99 5.91
CA TYR A 95 12.11 -8.29 5.36
C TYR A 95 13.37 -9.07 4.96
#